data_AF-A0A2S9G5N4-F1
#
_entry.id   AF-A0A2S9G5N4-F1
#
_cell.length_a   1.000
_cell.length_b   1.000
_cell.length_c   1.000
_cell.angle_alpha   90.00
_cell.angle_beta   90.00
_cell.angle_gamma   90.00
#
_symmetry.space_group_name_H-M   'P 1'
#
loop_
_entity.id
_entity.type
_entity.pdbx_description
1 polymer ?
#
loop_
_entity_poly.entity_id
_entity_poly.type
_entity_poly.pdbx_seq_one_letter_code
_entity_poly.pdbx_strand_id
1 'polypeptide(L)'
;YLQIAFLIPKGSDAALRARGLDAFRSDIRAALPEVGNAVDTITTLDDVKKLDVKLNRLRRWHTDGLLCIGDAAHAMSPAGGVGI
;
A
#
# COMPACT_ATOMS: atom_id res chain seq x y z
N TYR A 1 -8.71 -9.96 -13.44
CA TYR A 1 -8.53 -9.59 -12.03
C TYR A 1 -7.44 -8.53 -11.99
N LEU A 2 -7.70 -7.36 -11.43
CA LEU A 2 -6.79 -6.21 -11.40
C LEU A 2 -6.58 -5.79 -9.95
N GLN A 3 -5.32 -5.70 -9.52
CA GLN A 3 -4.93 -5.14 -8.22
C GLN A 3 -3.90 -4.04 -8.46
N ILE A 4 -4.10 -2.91 -7.81
CA ILE A 4 -3.24 -1.73 -7.95
C ILE A 4 -2.92 -1.20 -6.56
N ALA A 5 -1.67 -0.80 -6.35
CA ALA A 5 -1.27 -0.03 -5.19
C ALA A 5 -1.21 1.46 -5.58
N PHE A 6 -1.92 2.30 -4.83
CA PHE A 6 -1.88 3.75 -5.00
C PHE A 6 -0.99 4.36 -3.90
N LEU A 7 0.16 4.91 -4.29
CA LEU A 7 1.12 5.48 -3.35
C LEU A 7 0.65 6.84 -2.88
N ILE A 8 0.59 7.02 -1.56
CA ILE A 8 0.19 8.27 -0.92
C ILE A 8 1.29 8.71 0.07
N PRO A 9 1.41 10.02 0.37
CA PRO A 9 2.31 10.48 1.41
C PRO A 9 2.04 9.80 2.76
N LYS A 10 3.11 9.44 3.49
CA LYS A 10 2.97 8.77 4.79
C LYS A 10 2.17 9.67 5.75
N GLY A 11 1.21 9.06 6.45
CA GLY A 11 0.33 9.76 7.40
C GLY A 11 -0.86 10.49 6.76
N SER A 12 -0.96 10.57 5.43
CA SER A 12 -2.04 11.30 4.75
C SER A 12 -3.36 10.52 4.60
N ASP A 13 -3.37 9.22 4.86
CA ASP A 13 -4.52 8.32 4.64
C ASP A 13 -5.82 8.83 5.27
N ALA A 14 -5.78 9.26 6.54
CA ALA A 14 -6.98 9.75 7.23
C ALA A 14 -7.56 11.00 6.55
N ALA A 15 -6.70 11.96 6.16
CA ALA A 15 -7.13 13.18 5.47
C ALA A 15 -7.67 12.87 4.07
N LEU A 16 -7.08 11.91 3.36
CA LEU A 16 -7.57 11.48 2.05
C LEU A 16 -8.92 10.77 2.15
N ARG A 17 -9.10 9.87 3.13
CA ARG A 17 -10.38 9.19 3.38
C ARG A 17 -11.49 10.16 3.79
N ALA A 18 -11.16 11.22 4.54
CA ALA A 18 -12.11 12.25 4.92
C ALA A 18 -12.70 13.02 3.72
N ARG A 19 -12.06 12.97 2.54
CA ARG A 19 -12.61 13.53 1.28
C ARG A 19 -13.76 12.68 0.70
N GLY A 20 -13.93 11.44 1.15
CA GLY A 20 -15.00 10.55 0.73
C GLY A 20 -14.71 9.70 -0.51
N LEU A 21 -15.63 8.79 -0.81
CA LEU A 21 -15.51 7.78 -1.87
C LEU A 21 -15.43 8.39 -3.27
N ASP A 22 -16.22 9.41 -3.56
CA ASP A 22 -16.24 10.01 -4.91
C ASP A 22 -14.93 10.75 -5.24
N ALA A 23 -14.35 11.42 -4.25
CA ALA A 23 -13.03 12.03 -4.38
C ALA A 23 -11.96 10.96 -4.66
N PHE A 24 -11.99 9.84 -3.93
CA PHE A 24 -11.09 8.72 -4.15
C PHE A 24 -11.23 8.10 -5.56
N ARG A 25 -12.46 7.86 -6.02
CA ARG A 25 -12.71 7.36 -7.39
C ARG A 25 -12.23 8.35 -8.45
N SER A 26 -12.42 9.65 -8.22
CA SER A 26 -11.91 10.70 -9.11
C SER A 26 -10.39 10.69 -9.20
N ASP A 27 -9.69 10.56 -8.06
CA ASP A 27 -8.23 10.50 -8.01
C ASP A 27 -7.70 9.28 -8.79
N ILE A 28 -8.34 8.10 -8.65
CA ILE A 28 -7.96 6.91 -9.42
C ILE A 28 -8.16 7.12 -10.91
N ARG A 29 -9.32 7.65 -11.34
CA ARG A 29 -9.58 7.89 -12.78
C ARG A 29 -8.57 8.87 -13.38
N ALA A 30 -8.15 9.88 -12.61
CA ALA A 30 -7.14 10.82 -13.03
C ALA A 30 -5.75 10.17 -13.16
N ALA A 31 -5.42 9.26 -12.24
CA ALA A 31 -4.12 8.57 -12.22
C ALA A 31 -4.04 7.41 -13.24
N LEU A 32 -5.15 6.73 -13.50
CA LEU A 32 -5.20 5.52 -14.32
C LEU A 32 -6.50 5.49 -15.17
N PRO A 33 -6.58 6.31 -16.24
CA PRO A 33 -7.78 6.44 -17.05
C PRO A 33 -8.30 5.12 -17.64
N GLU A 34 -7.42 4.14 -17.89
CA GLU A 34 -7.75 2.82 -18.42
C GLU A 34 -8.61 1.96 -17.49
N VAL A 35 -8.67 2.28 -16.18
CA VAL A 35 -9.60 1.64 -15.25
C VAL A 35 -11.06 1.99 -15.59
N GLY A 36 -11.29 3.15 -16.22
CA GLY A 36 -12.62 3.58 -16.63
C GLY A 36 -13.67 3.46 -15.53
N ASN A 37 -14.77 2.77 -15.83
CA ASN A 37 -15.87 2.57 -14.89
C ASN A 37 -15.65 1.41 -13.91
N ALA A 38 -14.55 0.64 -14.03
CA ALA A 38 -14.28 -0.44 -13.10
C ALA A 38 -14.06 0.07 -11.66
N VAL A 39 -13.65 1.33 -11.49
CA VAL A 39 -13.51 1.97 -10.17
C VAL A 39 -14.85 2.08 -9.43
N ASP A 40 -15.98 2.05 -10.14
CA ASP A 40 -17.32 2.14 -9.52
C ASP A 40 -17.69 0.87 -8.75
N THR A 41 -16.97 -0.23 -8.98
CA THR A 41 -17.10 -1.48 -8.19
C THR A 41 -16.64 -1.33 -6.74
N ILE A 42 -15.83 -0.30 -6.43
CA ILE A 42 -15.45 0.05 -5.06
C ILE A 42 -16.64 0.82 -4.47
N THR A 43 -17.44 0.17 -3.62
CA THR A 43 -18.70 0.75 -3.11
C THR A 43 -18.55 1.45 -1.76
N THR A 44 -17.47 1.14 -1.05
CA THR A 44 -17.10 1.77 0.21
C THR A 44 -15.58 1.95 0.27
N LEU A 45 -15.12 2.95 1.03
CA LEU A 45 -13.69 3.10 1.34
C LEU A 45 -13.16 1.95 2.21
N ASP A 46 -14.04 1.13 2.81
CA ASP A 46 -13.64 -0.09 3.51
C ASP A 46 -13.14 -1.18 2.56
N ASP A 47 -13.52 -1.13 1.28
CA ASP A 47 -12.99 -2.01 0.23
C ASP A 47 -11.51 -1.70 -0.09
N VAL A 48 -11.07 -0.48 0.25
CA VAL A 48 -9.72 0.03 0.01
C VAL A 48 -8.85 -0.24 1.23
N LYS A 49 -7.86 -1.13 1.12
CA LYS A 49 -6.97 -1.47 2.24
C LYS A 49 -5.73 -0.60 2.23
N LYS A 50 -5.47 0.08 3.35
CA LYS A 50 -4.23 0.81 3.59
C LYS A 50 -3.13 -0.19 3.96
N LEU A 51 -2.00 -0.09 3.27
CA LEU A 51 -0.76 -0.75 3.65
C LEU A 51 0.22 0.30 4.19
N ASP A 52 0.52 0.26 5.49
CA ASP A 52 1.57 1.12 6.07
C ASP A 52 2.93 0.45 5.90
N VAL A 53 3.65 0.88 4.88
CA VAL A 53 4.99 0.36 4.57
C VAL A 53 5.99 0.91 5.57
N LYS A 54 6.78 0.01 6.16
CA LYS A 54 7.96 0.33 6.96
C LYS A 54 9.20 -0.12 6.20
N LEU A 55 10.16 0.78 6.07
CA LEU A 55 11.48 0.46 5.52
C LEU A 55 12.43 0.26 6.68
N ASN A 56 12.76 -0.99 7.00
CA ASN A 56 13.67 -1.33 8.07
C ASN A 56 14.75 -2.29 7.55
N ARG A 57 15.96 -2.15 8.06
CA ARG A 57 17.07 -3.06 7.72
C ARG A 57 17.91 -3.35 8.95
N LEU A 58 17.97 -4.62 9.34
CA LEU A 58 18.96 -5.08 10.31
C LEU A 58 20.35 -5.11 9.66
N ARG A 59 21.34 -4.55 10.35
CA ARG A 59 22.76 -4.64 9.93
C ARG A 59 23.36 -6.02 10.19
N ARG A 60 22.86 -6.73 11.21
CA ARG A 60 23.21 -8.12 11.57
C ARG A 60 21.92 -8.90 11.82
N TRP A 61 21.78 -10.06 11.18
CA TRP A 61 20.52 -10.81 11.18
C TRP A 61 20.48 -11.95 12.18
N HIS A 62 21.56 -12.17 12.93
CA HIS A 62 21.66 -13.29 13.86
C HIS A 62 22.40 -12.91 15.15
N THR A 63 22.15 -13.70 16.18
CA THR A 63 22.91 -13.81 17.43
C THR A 63 22.88 -15.28 17.86
N ASP A 64 23.62 -15.67 18.89
CA ASP A 64 23.62 -17.04 19.38
C ASP A 64 22.18 -17.47 19.75
N GLY A 65 21.69 -18.52 19.07
CA GLY A 65 20.34 -19.05 19.24
C GLY A 65 19.22 -18.35 18.48
N LEU A 66 19.49 -17.32 17.67
CA LEU A 66 18.44 -16.60 16.92
C LEU A 66 18.90 -16.15 15.53
N LEU A 67 18.03 -16.35 14.54
CA LEU A 67 18.17 -15.85 13.17
C LEU A 67 16.89 -15.14 12.75
N CYS A 68 17.01 -13.90 12.28
CA CYS A 68 15.93 -13.12 11.69
C CYS A 68 15.95 -13.28 10.16
N ILE A 69 14.77 -13.52 9.57
CA ILE A 69 14.57 -13.65 8.12
C ILE A 69 13.32 -12.89 7.68
N GLY A 70 13.21 -12.62 6.38
CA GLY A 70 12.07 -11.90 5.79
C GLY A 70 11.90 -10.50 6.40
N ASP A 71 10.66 -10.09 6.65
CA ASP A 71 10.33 -8.77 7.19
C ASP A 71 10.98 -8.48 8.56
N ALA A 72 11.24 -9.51 9.36
CA ALA A 72 11.94 -9.35 10.63
C ALA A 72 13.39 -8.87 10.45
N ALA A 73 14.01 -9.17 9.31
CA ALA A 73 15.35 -8.73 8.97
C ALA A 73 15.37 -7.50 8.06
N HIS A 74 14.40 -7.39 7.14
CA HIS A 74 14.41 -6.34 6.11
C HIS A 74 13.03 -6.04 5.49
N ALA A 75 12.09 -5.48 6.26
CA ALA A 75 10.85 -4.94 5.68
C ALA A 75 11.18 -3.89 4.59
N MET A 76 10.75 -4.16 3.36
CA MET A 76 11.04 -3.34 2.17
C MET A 76 9.77 -2.73 1.59
N SER A 77 9.94 -1.78 0.67
CA SER A 77 8.81 -1.25 -0.09
C SER A 77 8.21 -2.35 -0.97
N PRO A 78 6.87 -2.52 -1.02
CA PRO A 78 6.23 -3.47 -1.92
C PRO A 78 6.35 -3.05 -3.39
N ALA A 79 6.80 -1.83 -3.67
CA ALA A 79 7.06 -1.36 -5.03
C ALA A 79 8.12 -2.27 -5.69
N GLY A 80 7.75 -2.93 -6.80
CA GLY A 80 8.61 -3.86 -7.53
C GLY A 80 8.57 -5.32 -7.05
N GLY A 81 7.62 -5.70 -6.18
CA GLY A 81 7.47 -7.09 -5.73
C GLY A 81 8.56 -7.52 -4.75
N VAL A 82 9.19 -6.57 -4.06
CA VAL A 82 10.27 -6.83 -3.12
C VAL A 82 9.66 -7.11 -1.74
N GLY A 83 9.77 -8.34 -1.24
CA GLY A 83 9.21 -8.73 0.06
C GLY A 83 8.42 -10.05 0.07
N ILE A 84 8.78 -11.02 -0.78
CA ILE A 84 8.36 -12.42 -0.65
C ILE A 84 9.55 -13.24 -0.15
#